data_AF-A0A1W9N9H1-F1
#
_entry.id   AF-A0A1W9N9H1-F1
#
_cell.length_a   1.000
_cell.length_b   1.000
_cell.length_c   1.000
_cell.angle_alpha   90.00
_cell.angle_beta   90.00
_cell.angle_gamma   90.00
#
_symmetry.space_group_name_H-M   'P 1'
#
loop_
_entity.id
_entity.type
_entity.pdbx_description
1 polymer ?
#
loop_
_entity_poly.entity_id
_entity_poly.type
_entity_poly.pdbx_seq_one_letter_code
_entity_poly.pdbx_strand_id
1 'polypeptide(L)'
;MIKKDNRGIITQEDIQEACCYIHHATNKPPDEIMRELETSKSEVLKEAYMTSAEILINQGKQEGIQEGMYQTIRGLKTAGVPMELIVKATGLSEEKIKQI
;
A
#
# COMPACT_ATOMS: atom_id res chain seq x y z
N MET A 1 -30.00 -9.69 20.13
CA MET A 1 -28.69 -10.39 20.14
C MET A 1 -28.49 -11.07 18.80
N ILE A 2 -27.68 -10.48 17.91
CA ILE A 2 -27.21 -11.12 16.67
C ILE A 2 -25.70 -10.83 16.58
N LYS A 3 -24.95 -11.88 16.25
CA LYS A 3 -23.52 -12.09 16.53
C LYS A 3 -22.61 -11.17 15.71
N LYS A 4 -21.50 -10.73 16.33
CA LYS A 4 -20.38 -10.06 15.66
C LYS A 4 -19.67 -11.05 14.73
N ASP A 5 -19.57 -10.65 13.48
CA ASP A 5 -18.73 -11.22 12.45
C ASP A 5 -17.53 -10.27 12.28
N ASN A 6 -16.30 -10.78 12.22
CA ASN A 6 -15.07 -10.01 12.06
C ASN A 6 -14.85 -9.45 10.64
N ARG A 7 -15.86 -9.48 9.76
CA ARG A 7 -15.81 -8.89 8.43
C ARG A 7 -16.16 -7.40 8.49
N GLY A 8 -15.14 -6.54 8.43
CA GLY A 8 -15.31 -5.11 8.23
C GLY A 8 -16.18 -4.86 7.00
N ILE A 9 -17.20 -4.01 7.15
CA ILE A 9 -18.12 -3.68 6.06
C ILE A 9 -17.31 -2.88 5.02
N ILE A 10 -17.12 -3.46 3.83
CA ILE A 10 -16.52 -2.76 2.70
C ILE A 10 -17.51 -1.68 2.23
N THR A 11 -17.05 -0.44 2.24
CA THR A 11 -17.84 0.73 1.88
C THR A 11 -17.74 1.03 0.39
N GLN A 12 -18.62 1.91 -0.10
CA GLN A 12 -18.57 2.38 -1.49
C GLN A 12 -17.29 3.17 -1.78
N GLU A 13 -16.74 3.85 -0.78
CA GLU A 13 -15.46 4.58 -0.88
C GLU A 13 -14.29 3.59 -1.09
N ASP A 14 -14.28 2.47 -0.36
CA ASP A 14 -13.26 1.42 -0.50
C ASP A 14 -13.27 0.80 -1.92
N ILE A 15 -14.46 0.62 -2.50
CA ILE A 15 -14.62 0.11 -3.87
C ILE A 15 -14.10 1.10 -4.90
N GLN A 16 -14.33 2.40 -4.69
CA GLN A 16 -13.91 3.44 -5.61
C GLN A 16 -12.39 3.64 -5.56
N GLU A 17 -11.79 3.56 -4.37
CA GLU A 17 -10.33 3.56 -4.19
C GLU A 17 -9.68 2.36 -4.92
N ALA A 18 -10.23 1.16 -4.77
CA ALA A 18 -9.75 -0.03 -5.48
C ALA A 18 -9.82 0.13 -7.01
N CYS A 19 -10.89 0.72 -7.56
CA CYS A 19 -11.02 0.95 -9.00
C CYS A 19 -9.95 1.92 -9.53
N CYS A 20 -9.62 2.98 -8.77
CA CYS A 20 -8.55 3.92 -9.13
C CYS A 20 -7.18 3.24 -9.18
N TYR A 21 -6.88 2.36 -8.21
CA TYR A 21 -5.63 1.60 -8.21
C TYR A 21 -5.54 0.63 -9.40
N ILE A 22 -6.62 -0.09 -9.72
CA ILE A 22 -6.68 -1.01 -10.85
C ILE A 22 -6.53 -0.23 -12.17
N HIS A 23 -7.12 0.96 -12.29
CA HIS A 23 -6.91 1.85 -13.45
C HIS A 23 -5.42 2.15 -13.65
N HIS A 24 -4.71 2.56 -12.61
CA HIS A 24 -3.28 2.86 -12.72
C HIS A 24 -2.44 1.65 -13.10
N ALA A 25 -2.79 0.44 -12.65
CA ALA A 25 -2.06 -0.78 -12.96
C ALA A 25 -2.37 -1.34 -14.37
N THR A 26 -3.60 -1.18 -14.86
CA THR A 26 -4.10 -1.83 -16.08
C THR A 26 -4.33 -0.86 -17.23
N ASN A 27 -4.25 0.45 -16.97
CA ASN A 27 -4.62 1.54 -17.86
C ASN A 27 -6.09 1.50 -18.33
N LYS A 28 -6.94 0.65 -17.71
CA LYS A 28 -8.39 0.58 -17.99
C LYS A 28 -9.13 1.67 -17.23
N PRO A 29 -10.09 2.39 -17.84
CA PRO A 29 -10.83 3.44 -17.16
C PRO A 29 -11.64 2.89 -15.96
N PRO A 30 -11.73 3.63 -14.83
CA PRO A 30 -12.46 3.20 -13.63
C PRO A 30 -13.92 2.80 -13.91
N ASP A 31 -14.59 3.49 -14.83
CA ASP A 31 -15.99 3.21 -15.21
C ASP A 31 -16.16 1.86 -15.92
N GLU A 32 -15.13 1.37 -16.60
CA GLU A 32 -15.14 0.05 -17.25
C GLU A 32 -14.91 -1.05 -16.22
N ILE A 33 -13.99 -0.82 -15.28
CA ILE A 33 -13.73 -1.72 -14.14
C ILE A 33 -14.99 -1.88 -13.29
N MET A 34 -15.68 -0.77 -12.99
CA MET A 34 -16.90 -0.77 -12.19
C MET A 34 -18.04 -1.50 -12.92
N ARG A 35 -18.15 -1.32 -14.25
CA ARG A 35 -19.13 -2.05 -15.07
C ARG A 35 -18.85 -3.55 -15.14
N GLU A 36 -17.59 -3.95 -15.28
CA GLU A 36 -17.17 -5.36 -15.24
C GLU A 36 -17.51 -5.99 -13.88
N LEU A 37 -17.27 -5.28 -12.78
CA LEU A 37 -17.63 -5.73 -11.42
C LEU A 37 -19.14 -5.91 -11.27
N GLU A 38 -19.93 -4.92 -11.68
CA GLU A 38 -21.40 -4.95 -11.60
C GLU A 38 -22.03 -6.04 -12.50
N THR A 39 -21.46 -6.26 -13.69
CA THR A 39 -21.99 -7.24 -14.65
C THR A 39 -21.52 -8.67 -14.38
N SER A 40 -20.40 -8.86 -13.66
CA SER A 40 -19.78 -10.19 -13.55
C SER A 40 -20.63 -11.24 -12.83
N LYS A 41 -21.60 -10.89 -11.98
CA LYS A 41 -22.37 -11.82 -11.09
C LYS A 41 -21.51 -12.85 -10.32
N SER A 42 -20.19 -12.70 -10.36
CA SER A 42 -19.23 -13.73 -9.98
C SER A 42 -18.58 -13.26 -8.70
N GLU A 43 -19.08 -13.79 -7.59
CA GLU A 43 -18.53 -13.54 -6.26
C GLU A 43 -17.01 -13.79 -6.23
N VAL A 44 -16.54 -14.78 -7.00
CA VAL A 44 -15.13 -15.12 -7.18
C VAL A 44 -14.31 -13.99 -7.80
N LEU A 45 -14.83 -13.30 -8.81
CA LEU A 45 -14.13 -12.16 -9.43
C LEU A 45 -14.08 -10.98 -8.45
N LYS A 46 -15.19 -10.71 -7.76
CA LYS A 46 -15.27 -9.65 -6.76
C LYS A 46 -14.27 -9.89 -5.61
N GLU A 47 -14.21 -11.10 -5.08
CA GLU A 47 -13.23 -11.50 -4.05
C GLU A 47 -11.79 -11.40 -4.55
N ALA A 48 -11.51 -11.84 -5.78
CA ALA A 48 -10.17 -11.74 -6.36
C ALA A 48 -9.71 -10.28 -6.53
N TYR A 49 -10.60 -9.38 -6.95
CA TYR A 49 -10.28 -7.96 -7.08
C TYR A 49 -10.09 -7.26 -5.73
N MET A 50 -10.96 -7.53 -4.74
CA MET A 50 -10.81 -6.98 -3.39
C MET A 50 -9.49 -7.44 -2.76
N THR A 51 -9.16 -8.73 -2.90
CA THR A 51 -7.87 -9.27 -2.45
C THR A 51 -6.69 -8.59 -3.15
N SER A 52 -6.80 -8.36 -4.46
CA SER A 52 -5.73 -7.68 -5.22
C SER A 52 -5.55 -6.23 -4.78
N ALA A 53 -6.64 -5.51 -4.51
CA ALA A 53 -6.59 -4.15 -3.97
C ALA A 53 -5.98 -4.11 -2.57
N GLU A 54 -6.33 -5.04 -1.68
CA GLU A 54 -5.72 -5.17 -0.35
C GLU A 54 -4.21 -5.43 -0.44
N ILE A 55 -3.76 -6.28 -1.37
CA ILE A 55 -2.34 -6.52 -1.63
C ILE A 55 -1.65 -5.23 -2.07
N LEU A 56 -2.21 -4.51 -3.04
CA LEU A 56 -1.64 -3.26 -3.55
C LEU A 56 -1.57 -2.17 -2.47
N ILE A 57 -2.61 -2.02 -1.65
CA ILE A 57 -2.62 -1.08 -0.52
C ILE A 57 -1.54 -1.44 0.50
N ASN A 58 -1.39 -2.73 0.83
CA ASN A 58 -0.36 -3.17 1.76
C ASN A 58 1.05 -2.97 1.20
N GLN A 59 1.26 -3.25 -0.09
CA GLN A 59 2.53 -2.97 -0.78
C GLN A 59 2.85 -1.47 -0.75
N GLY A 60 1.90 -0.61 -1.13
CA GLY A 60 2.08 0.83 -1.11
C GLY A 60 2.37 1.39 0.30
N LYS A 61 1.72 0.86 1.34
CA LYS A 61 2.03 1.21 2.74
C LYS A 61 3.46 0.81 3.13
N GLN A 62 3.88 -0.39 2.77
CA GLN A 62 5.24 -0.86 3.07
C GLN A 62 6.30 -0.03 2.33
N GLU A 63 6.10 0.22 1.04
CA GLU A 63 6.99 1.07 0.23
C GLU A 63 7.06 2.50 0.78
N GLY A 64 5.92 3.09 1.17
CA GLY A 64 5.88 4.42 1.77
C GLY A 64 6.63 4.52 3.09
N ILE A 65 6.50 3.51 3.97
CA ILE A 65 7.27 3.42 5.22
C ILE A 65 8.78 3.34 4.92
N GLN A 66 9.15 2.51 3.94
CA GLN A 66 10.55 2.32 3.55
C GLN A 66 11.17 3.60 2.97
N GLU A 67 10.46 4.29 2.07
CA GLU A 67 10.93 5.54 1.47
C GLU A 67 11.01 6.66 2.52
N GLY A 68 10.04 6.75 3.45
CA GLY A 68 10.10 7.70 4.55
C GLY A 68 11.32 7.50 5.46
N MET A 69 11.68 6.24 5.74
CA MET A 69 12.91 5.92 6.46
C MET A 69 14.16 6.34 5.68
N TYR A 70 14.18 6.12 4.35
CA TYR A 70 15.31 6.51 3.49
C TYR A 70 15.49 8.02 3.41
N GLN A 71 14.39 8.78 3.27
CA GLN A 71 14.44 10.24 3.31
C GLN A 71 14.96 10.76 4.65
N THR A 72 14.54 10.15 5.75
CA THR A 72 15.05 10.49 7.09
C THR A 72 16.56 10.26 7.18
N ILE A 73 17.06 9.12 6.69
CA ILE A 73 18.49 8.80 6.67
C ILE A 73 19.27 9.82 5.83
N ARG A 74 18.77 10.18 4.63
CA ARG A 74 19.39 11.21 3.78
C ARG A 74 19.43 12.56 4.48
N GLY A 75 18.37 12.92 5.19
CA GLY A 75 18.31 14.14 6.00
C GLY A 75 19.35 14.15 7.11
N LEU A 76 19.47 13.06 7.87
CA LEU A 76 20.47 12.91 8.94
C LEU A 76 21.92 12.99 8.40
N LYS A 77 22.20 12.33 7.26
CA LYS A 77 23.49 12.43 6.57
C LYS A 77 23.79 13.87 6.17
N THR A 78 22.81 14.56 5.59
CA THR A 78 22.94 15.97 5.17
C THR A 78 23.18 16.90 6.35
N ALA A 79 22.56 16.62 7.50
CA ALA A 79 22.76 17.36 8.75
C ALA A 79 24.09 17.03 9.44
N GLY A 80 24.90 16.13 8.89
CA GLY A 80 26.21 15.75 9.45
C GLY A 80 26.13 14.86 10.69
N VAL A 81 25.00 14.17 10.90
CA VAL A 81 24.84 13.25 12.04
C VAL A 81 25.84 12.08 11.89
N PRO A 82 26.61 11.74 12.95
CA PRO A 82 27.55 10.63 12.92
C PRO A 82 26.90 9.30 12.53
N MET A 83 27.58 8.52 11.68
CA MET A 83 27.08 7.25 11.15
C MET A 83 26.63 6.28 12.26
N GLU A 84 27.39 6.18 13.36
CA GLU A 84 27.06 5.33 14.51
C GLU A 84 25.67 5.66 15.10
N LEU A 85 25.32 6.95 15.18
CA LEU A 85 24.02 7.38 15.68
C LEU A 85 22.89 7.05 14.70
N ILE A 86 23.15 7.15 13.39
CA ILE A 86 22.18 6.76 12.36
C ILE A 86 21.93 5.25 12.40
N VAL A 87 22.99 4.44 12.52
CA VAL A 87 22.90 2.97 12.72
C VAL A 87 22.05 2.67 13.96
N LYS A 88 22.34 3.32 15.09
CA LYS A 88 21.59 3.12 16.34
C LYS A 88 20.12 3.53 16.23
N ALA A 89 19.83 4.64 15.54
CA ALA A 89 18.47 5.16 15.41
C ALA A 89 17.60 4.33 14.45
N THR A 90 18.21 3.79 13.39
CA THR A 90 17.49 3.08 12.31
C THR A 90 17.54 1.56 12.45
N GLY A 91 18.51 1.03 13.18
CA GLY A 91 18.79 -0.41 13.26
C GLY A 91 19.37 -1.01 11.97
N LEU A 92 19.68 -0.20 10.96
CA LEU A 92 20.27 -0.66 9.70
C LEU A 92 21.79 -0.77 9.81
N SER A 93 22.38 -1.66 9.01
CA SER A 93 23.84 -1.73 8.89
C SER A 93 24.41 -0.49 8.22
N GLU A 94 25.66 -0.18 8.54
CA GLU A 94 26.36 0.95 7.92
C GLU A 94 26.44 0.80 6.39
N GLU A 95 26.66 -0.41 5.87
CA GLU A 95 26.67 -0.65 4.42
C GLU A 95 25.33 -0.30 3.78
N LYS A 96 24.21 -0.65 4.43
CA LYS A 96 22.88 -0.33 3.92
C LYS A 96 22.63 1.18 3.92
N ILE A 97 23.05 1.88 4.97
CA ILE A 97 22.94 3.34 5.08
C ILE A 97 23.81 4.07 4.05
N LYS A 98 24.96 3.51 3.67
CA LYS A 98 25.82 4.07 2.60
C LYS A 98 25.16 4.01 1.22
N GLN A 99 24.32 3.01 0.98
CA GLN A 99 23.58 2.83 -0.28
C GLN A 99 22.34 3.73 -0.40
N ILE A 100 21.94 4.41 0.67
CA ILE A 100 20.76 5.30 0.75
C ILE A 100 21.16 6.76 0.55
#